data_AF-A0AAW1AAM7-F1
#
_entry.id   AF-A0AAW1AAM7-F1
#
_cell.length_a   1.000
_cell.length_b   1.000
_cell.length_c   1.000
_cell.angle_alpha   90.00
_cell.angle_beta   90.00
_cell.angle_gamma   90.00
#
_symmetry.space_group_name_H-M   'P 1'
#
loop_
_entity.id
_entity.type
_entity.pdbx_description
1 polymer ?
#
loop_
_entity_poly.entity_id
_entity_poly.type
_entity_poly.pdbx_seq_one_letter_code
_entity_poly.pdbx_strand_id
1 'polypeptide(L)'
;MNIVRSLSLALNKVPAIKKKLFSPKYLFYTNVTISVSLSAVGDVLEQHYEILKDEWYEWSFKRTKNMAVSGMTIGILEKSDWSELKNEIIQKAHRLYIAEWIIWPPAQTFNFYFLPNKYRILYDNTISLGYDVYTSHVKHDNLIHSPKK
;
A
#
# COMPACT_ATOMS: atom_id res chain seq x y z
N MET A 1 16.65 36.59 -12.59
CA MET A 1 17.18 36.50 -11.20
C MET A 1 16.11 36.62 -10.09
N ASN A 2 14.81 36.80 -10.39
CA ASN A 2 13.75 36.87 -9.37
C ASN A 2 13.04 35.53 -9.10
N ILE A 3 12.92 34.66 -10.11
CA ILE A 3 12.25 33.36 -10.00
C ILE A 3 13.04 32.39 -9.11
N VAL A 4 14.36 32.33 -9.28
CA VAL A 4 15.24 31.47 -8.47
C VAL A 4 15.24 31.90 -6.99
N ARG A 5 15.13 33.21 -6.73
CA ARG A 5 14.99 33.76 -5.37
C ARG A 5 13.61 33.50 -4.78
N SER A 6 12.51 33.57 -5.54
CA SER A 6 11.19 33.25 -5.00
C SER A 6 11.03 31.75 -4.72
N LEU A 7 11.60 30.89 -5.57
CA LEU A 7 11.68 29.44 -5.36
C LEU A 7 12.53 29.11 -4.14
N SER A 8 13.70 29.74 -3.96
CA SER A 8 14.53 29.49 -2.78
C SER A 8 13.86 29.96 -1.48
N LEU A 9 13.15 31.09 -1.53
CA LEU A 9 12.34 31.57 -0.40
C LEU A 9 11.16 30.62 -0.08
N ALA A 10 10.53 30.05 -1.10
CA ALA A 10 9.47 29.05 -0.92
C ALA A 10 10.03 27.74 -0.34
N LEU A 11 11.15 27.24 -0.87
CA LEU A 11 11.84 26.03 -0.41
C LEU A 11 12.26 26.14 1.06
N ASN A 12 12.74 27.31 1.49
CA ASN A 12 13.12 27.55 2.88
C ASN A 12 11.94 27.49 3.87
N LYS A 13 10.69 27.67 3.40
CA LYS A 13 9.47 27.58 4.23
C LYS A 13 8.84 26.19 4.26
N VAL A 14 9.23 25.29 3.36
CA VAL A 14 8.73 23.90 3.29
C VAL A 14 8.84 23.15 4.63
N PRO A 15 9.95 23.23 5.40
CA PRO A 15 10.07 22.49 6.66
C PRO A 15 9.06 22.95 7.71
N ALA A 16 8.77 24.26 7.77
CA ALA A 16 7.81 24.84 8.70
C ALA A 16 6.36 24.47 8.31
N ILE A 17 6.06 24.50 7.02
CA ILE A 17 4.76 24.10 6.48
C ILE A 17 4.50 22.61 6.72
N LYS A 18 5.50 21.75 6.48
CA LYS A 18 5.42 20.32 6.77
C LYS A 18 5.14 20.07 8.26
N LYS A 19 5.87 20.73 9.16
CA LYS A 19 5.63 20.58 10.61
C LYS A 19 4.22 21.00 11.02
N LYS A 20 3.63 22.00 10.35
CA LYS A 20 2.26 22.48 10.64
C LYS A 20 1.18 21.56 10.05
N LEU A 21 1.35 21.08 8.82
CA LEU A 21 0.43 20.14 8.16
C LEU A 21 0.39 18.79 8.85
N PHE A 22 1.55 18.25 9.22
CA PHE A 22 1.67 16.98 9.94
C PHE A 22 1.62 17.14 11.48
N SER A 23 1.07 18.25 11.96
CA SER A 23 0.80 18.45 13.40
C SER A 23 -0.45 17.64 13.80
N PRO A 24 -0.57 17.12 15.04
CA PRO A 24 -1.69 16.28 15.47
C PRO A 24 -3.08 16.86 15.19
N LYS A 25 -3.21 18.20 15.18
CA LYS A 25 -4.45 18.91 14.87
C LYS A 25 -4.85 18.88 13.39
N TYR A 26 -3.89 18.84 12.47
CA TYR A 26 -4.11 18.89 11.02
C TYR A 26 -3.80 17.57 10.31
N LEU A 27 -3.28 16.57 11.04
CA LEU A 27 -2.88 15.28 10.50
C LEU A 27 -4.04 14.56 9.82
N PHE A 28 -5.23 14.54 10.44
CA PHE A 28 -6.42 13.93 9.86
C PHE A 28 -6.81 14.56 8.52
N TYR A 29 -6.88 15.90 8.47
CA TYR A 29 -7.23 16.62 7.25
C TYR A 29 -6.19 16.41 6.16
N THR A 30 -4.90 16.44 6.53
CA THR A 30 -3.80 16.28 5.59
C THR A 30 -3.77 14.86 5.00
N ASN A 31 -3.98 13.83 5.82
CA ASN A 31 -4.06 12.43 5.36
C ASN A 31 -5.26 12.23 4.43
N VAL A 32 -6.46 12.66 4.83
CA VAL A 32 -7.66 12.54 3.99
C VAL A 32 -7.50 13.29 2.67
N THR A 33 -6.99 14.52 2.70
CA THR A 33 -6.77 15.31 1.48
C THR A 33 -5.73 14.65 0.57
N ILE A 34 -4.61 14.18 1.11
CA ILE A 34 -3.57 13.49 0.32
C ILE A 34 -4.14 12.21 -0.30
N SER A 35 -4.84 11.38 0.46
CA SER A 35 -5.36 10.09 -0.04
C SER A 35 -6.44 10.28 -1.11
N VAL A 36 -7.34 11.26 -0.96
CA VAL A 36 -8.33 11.61 -1.99
C VAL A 36 -7.65 12.13 -3.25
N SER A 37 -6.70 13.06 -3.10
CA SER A 37 -5.99 13.64 -4.24
C SER A 37 -5.16 12.60 -4.98
N LEU A 38 -4.42 11.74 -4.26
CA LEU A 38 -3.59 10.69 -4.86
C LEU A 38 -4.45 9.67 -5.62
N SER A 39 -5.56 9.24 -5.04
CA SER A 39 -6.45 8.27 -5.68
C SER A 39 -7.15 8.84 -6.92
N ALA A 40 -7.56 10.11 -6.87
CA ALA A 40 -8.16 10.79 -8.02
C ALA A 40 -7.14 11.01 -9.15
N VAL A 41 -5.92 11.43 -8.82
CA VAL A 41 -4.84 11.63 -9.82
C VAL A 41 -4.41 10.30 -10.42
N GLY A 42 -4.25 9.26 -9.60
CA GLY A 42 -3.91 7.91 -10.08
C GLY A 42 -4.94 7.39 -11.08
N ASP A 43 -6.23 7.52 -10.75
CA ASP A 43 -7.29 7.14 -11.68
C ASP A 43 -7.25 7.98 -12.97
N VAL A 44 -7.06 9.30 -12.90
CA VAL A 44 -6.94 10.14 -14.11
C VAL A 44 -5.78 9.70 -15.01
N LEU A 45 -4.62 9.37 -14.41
CA LEU A 45 -3.46 8.87 -15.16
C LEU A 45 -3.75 7.50 -15.78
N GLU A 46 -4.43 6.62 -15.05
CA GLU A 46 -4.81 5.30 -15.55
C GLU A 46 -5.85 5.39 -16.67
N GLN A 47 -6.87 6.24 -16.52
CA GLN A 47 -7.82 6.51 -17.61
C GLN A 47 -7.09 7.07 -18.84
N HIS A 48 -6.12 7.96 -18.62
CA HIS A 48 -5.34 8.52 -19.72
C HIS A 48 -4.51 7.45 -20.43
N TYR A 49 -3.88 6.54 -19.67
CA TYR A 49 -3.11 5.43 -20.22
C TYR A 49 -3.98 4.42 -20.99
N GLU A 50 -5.17 4.11 -20.49
CA GLU A 50 -6.14 3.23 -21.14
C GLU A 50 -6.68 3.82 -22.45
N ILE A 51 -6.94 5.13 -22.49
CA ILE A 51 -7.32 5.84 -23.71
C ILE A 51 -6.18 5.82 -24.74
N LEU A 52 -4.93 5.98 -24.30
CA LEU A 52 -3.76 5.87 -25.19
C LEU A 52 -3.56 4.46 -25.76
N LYS A 53 -4.08 3.44 -25.10
CA LYS A 53 -4.04 2.04 -25.56
C LYS A 53 -5.23 1.65 -26.44
N ASP A 54 -6.13 2.59 -26.75
CA ASP A 54 -7.38 2.34 -27.47
C ASP A 54 -8.29 1.27 -26.80
N GLU A 55 -8.13 1.01 -25.49
CA GLU A 55 -9.03 0.10 -24.77
C GLU A 55 -10.35 0.77 -24.36
N TRP A 56 -10.33 2.10 -24.19
CA TRP A 56 -11.49 2.92 -23.84
C TRP A 56 -11.52 4.20 -24.66
N TYR A 57 -12.70 4.61 -25.14
CA TYR A 57 -12.84 5.76 -26.03
C TYR A 57 -13.22 7.07 -25.34
N GLU A 58 -13.71 7.02 -24.10
CA GLU A 58 -14.15 8.21 -23.37
C GLU A 58 -13.68 8.23 -21.92
N TRP A 59 -13.43 9.44 -21.42
CA TRP A 59 -13.08 9.67 -20.02
C TRP A 59 -14.31 9.55 -19.11
N SER A 60 -14.18 8.81 -18.00
CA SER A 60 -15.28 8.52 -17.08
C SER A 60 -15.11 9.22 -15.74
N PHE A 61 -15.80 10.35 -15.58
CA PHE A 61 -15.90 11.07 -14.31
C PHE A 61 -16.42 10.19 -13.17
N LYS A 62 -17.33 9.26 -13.48
CA LYS A 62 -17.97 8.41 -12.49
C LYS A 62 -16.97 7.45 -11.85
N ARG A 63 -16.00 6.93 -12.63
CA ARG A 63 -14.92 6.08 -12.11
C ARG A 63 -13.97 6.90 -11.22
N THR A 64 -13.56 8.09 -11.65
CA THR A 64 -12.70 8.98 -10.85
C THR A 64 -13.37 9.40 -9.55
N LYS A 65 -14.68 9.67 -9.56
CA LYS A 65 -15.44 9.95 -8.34
C LYS A 65 -15.46 8.75 -7.38
N ASN A 66 -15.68 7.54 -7.89
CA ASN A 66 -15.69 6.34 -7.06
C ASN A 66 -14.31 6.06 -6.45
N MET A 67 -13.23 6.30 -7.21
CA MET A 67 -11.86 6.20 -6.69
C MET A 67 -11.51 7.33 -5.71
N ALA A 68 -11.98 8.56 -5.93
CA ALA A 68 -11.81 9.62 -4.95
C ALA A 68 -12.49 9.30 -3.61
N VAL A 69 -13.67 8.65 -3.64
CA VAL A 69 -14.40 8.21 -2.44
C VAL A 69 -13.70 7.06 -1.71
N SER A 70 -13.09 6.11 -2.44
CA SER A 70 -12.26 5.07 -1.80
C SER A 70 -11.02 5.67 -1.16
N GLY A 71 -10.35 6.62 -1.82
CA GLY A 71 -9.23 7.39 -1.25
C GLY A 71 -9.62 8.17 0.02
N MET A 72 -10.83 8.75 0.06
CA MET A 72 -11.38 9.36 1.28
C MET A 72 -11.56 8.34 2.40
N THR A 73 -12.12 7.19 2.08
CA THR A 73 -12.36 6.11 3.05
C THR A 73 -11.04 5.61 3.64
N ILE A 74 -10.02 5.42 2.80
CA ILE A 74 -8.66 5.05 3.24
C ILE A 74 -8.09 6.14 4.14
N GLY A 75 -8.12 7.42 3.73
CA GLY A 75 -7.59 8.51 4.56
C GLY A 75 -8.32 8.69 5.90
N ILE A 76 -9.59 8.29 6.00
CA ILE A 76 -10.36 8.26 7.26
C ILE A 76 -9.97 7.05 8.12
N LEU A 77 -9.77 5.88 7.51
CA LEU A 77 -9.35 4.65 8.19
C LEU A 77 -7.90 4.72 8.67
N GLU A 78 -7.06 5.45 7.95
CA GLU A 78 -5.65 5.74 8.26
C GLU A 78 -5.51 6.81 9.38
N LYS A 79 -6.54 6.94 10.24
CA LYS A 79 -6.50 7.68 11.50
C LYS A 79 -5.42 7.19 12.47
N SER A 80 -4.82 6.04 12.19
CA SER A 80 -3.65 5.50 12.87
C SER A 80 -2.42 6.34 12.52
N ASP A 81 -1.59 6.66 13.50
CA ASP A 81 -0.40 7.48 13.29
C ASP A 81 0.49 6.85 12.20
N TRP A 82 0.97 7.63 11.21
CA TRP A 82 1.82 7.12 10.12
C TRP A 82 3.06 6.39 10.66
N SER A 83 3.52 6.79 11.85
CA SER A 83 4.60 6.11 12.56
C SER A 83 4.21 4.70 13.06
N GLU A 84 2.97 4.53 13.49
CA GLU A 84 2.41 3.29 14.01
C GLU A 84 2.10 2.31 12.89
N LEU A 85 1.47 2.77 11.80
CA LEU A 85 1.23 1.97 10.60
C LEU A 85 2.55 1.49 9.97
N LYS A 86 3.54 2.39 9.86
CA LYS A 86 4.86 2.04 9.33
C LYS A 86 5.55 0.99 10.20
N ASN A 87 5.49 1.15 11.53
CA ASN A 87 6.05 0.14 12.44
C ASN A 87 5.30 -1.18 12.32
N GLU A 88 3.97 -1.16 12.21
CA GLU A 88 3.16 -2.38 12.06
C GLU A 88 3.46 -3.10 10.74
N ILE A 89 3.61 -2.36 9.64
CA ILE A 89 3.99 -2.92 8.33
C ILE A 89 5.40 -3.50 8.39
N ILE A 90 6.39 -2.78 8.95
CA ILE A 90 7.76 -3.28 9.05
C ILE A 90 7.83 -4.52 9.97
N GLN A 91 7.07 -4.52 11.06
CA GLN A 91 6.98 -5.65 11.98
C GLN A 91 6.25 -6.86 11.37
N LYS A 92 5.26 -6.66 10.51
CA LYS A 92 4.59 -7.79 9.83
C LYS A 92 5.36 -8.26 8.60
N ALA A 93 5.96 -7.32 7.86
CA ALA A 93 6.72 -7.59 6.65
C ALA A 93 7.96 -8.44 6.94
N HIS A 94 8.72 -8.17 8.02
CA HIS A 94 9.90 -9.00 8.31
C HIS A 94 9.51 -10.45 8.65
N ARG A 95 8.40 -10.67 9.37
CA ARG A 95 7.94 -12.02 9.75
C ARG A 95 7.42 -12.78 8.53
N LEU A 96 6.65 -12.12 7.66
CA LEU A 96 6.19 -12.70 6.39
C LEU A 96 7.35 -12.99 5.45
N TYR A 97 8.30 -12.06 5.33
CA TYR A 97 9.49 -12.21 4.51
C TYR A 97 10.36 -13.38 4.99
N ILE A 98 10.63 -13.51 6.30
CA ILE A 98 11.37 -14.65 6.83
C ILE A 98 10.63 -15.97 6.57
N ALA A 99 9.30 -15.99 6.72
CA ALA A 99 8.50 -17.17 6.38
C ALA A 99 8.61 -17.54 4.90
N GLU A 100 8.56 -16.55 4.01
CA GLU A 100 8.76 -16.72 2.56
C GLU A 100 10.14 -17.32 2.26
N TRP A 101 11.19 -16.79 2.88
CA TRP A 101 12.56 -17.29 2.75
C TRP A 101 12.81 -18.67 3.37
N ILE A 102 11.99 -19.11 4.31
CA ILE A 102 12.11 -20.45 4.91
C ILE A 102 11.29 -21.48 4.12
N ILE A 103 10.14 -21.07 3.56
CA ILE A 103 9.22 -21.98 2.88
C ILE A 103 9.67 -22.23 1.44
N TRP A 104 9.99 -21.17 0.70
CA TRP A 104 10.21 -21.29 -0.73
C TRP A 104 11.53 -21.96 -1.12
N PRO A 105 12.70 -21.67 -0.54
CA PRO A 105 13.94 -22.33 -0.96
C PRO A 105 13.94 -23.86 -0.77
N PRO A 106 13.42 -24.41 0.36
CA PRO A 106 13.23 -25.85 0.50
C PRO A 106 12.15 -26.41 -0.44
N ALA A 107 11.01 -25.73 -0.58
CA ALA A 107 9.95 -26.16 -1.48
C ALA A 107 10.41 -26.20 -2.94
N GLN A 108 11.17 -25.20 -3.39
CA GLN A 108 11.77 -25.15 -4.73
C GLN A 108 12.83 -26.24 -4.90
N THR A 109 13.65 -26.49 -3.88
CA THR A 109 14.62 -27.60 -3.90
C THR A 109 13.91 -28.94 -4.09
N PHE A 110 12.81 -29.17 -3.37
CA PHE A 110 12.02 -30.39 -3.50
C PHE A 110 11.30 -30.49 -4.85
N ASN A 111 10.73 -29.38 -5.33
CA ASN A 111 10.02 -29.28 -6.62
C ASN A 111 10.92 -29.62 -7.82
N PHE A 112 12.17 -29.11 -7.82
CA PHE A 112 13.10 -29.37 -8.92
C PHE A 112 13.83 -30.71 -8.82
N TYR A 113 14.06 -31.23 -7.60
CA TYR A 113 14.84 -32.45 -7.40
C TYR A 113 14.01 -33.73 -7.42
N PHE A 114 12.79 -33.72 -6.87
CA PHE A 114 11.98 -34.93 -6.67
C PHE A 114 10.72 -35.01 -7.53
N LEU A 115 10.17 -33.88 -7.99
CA LEU A 115 8.85 -33.86 -8.66
C LEU A 115 8.95 -33.84 -10.20
N PRO A 116 8.34 -34.83 -10.89
CA PRO A 116 8.13 -34.77 -12.33
C PRO A 116 7.24 -33.58 -12.73
N ASN A 117 7.48 -33.00 -13.91
CA ASN A 117 6.81 -31.78 -14.39
C ASN A 117 5.27 -31.77 -14.26
N LYS A 118 4.61 -32.94 -14.35
CA LYS A 118 3.14 -33.06 -14.27
C LYS A 118 2.56 -32.72 -12.89
N TYR A 119 3.32 -32.90 -11.80
CA TYR A 119 2.82 -32.73 -10.42
C TYR A 119 3.24 -31.41 -9.78
N ARG A 120 4.14 -30.66 -10.41
CA ARG A 120 4.71 -29.41 -9.87
C ARG A 120 3.65 -28.35 -9.57
N ILE A 121 2.65 -28.22 -10.46
CA ILE A 121 1.56 -27.25 -10.33
C ILE A 121 0.68 -27.56 -9.12
N LEU A 122 0.35 -28.84 -8.88
CA LEU A 122 -0.47 -29.25 -7.74
C LEU A 122 0.28 -29.07 -6.41
N TYR A 123 1.58 -29.40 -6.40
CA TYR A 123 2.44 -29.19 -5.25
C TYR A 123 2.58 -27.71 -4.88
N ASP A 124 2.87 -26.85 -5.87
CA ASP A 124 3.02 -25.41 -5.68
C ASP A 124 1.75 -24.75 -5.13
N ASN A 125 0.58 -25.14 -5.66
CA ASN A 125 -0.72 -24.69 -5.16
C ASN A 125 -1.02 -25.20 -3.74
N THR A 126 -0.54 -26.39 -3.37
CA THR A 126 -0.73 -26.95 -2.01
C THR A 126 0.13 -26.20 -0.99
N ILE A 127 1.37 -25.88 -1.33
CA ILE A 127 2.26 -25.04 -0.50
C ILE A 127 1.70 -23.61 -0.38
N SER A 128 1.19 -23.05 -1.49
CA SER A 128 0.57 -21.72 -1.50
C SER A 128 -0.65 -21.65 -0.60
N LEU A 129 -1.53 -22.66 -0.63
CA LEU A 129 -2.68 -22.73 0.28
C LEU A 129 -2.25 -22.80 1.76
N GLY A 130 -1.21 -23.56 2.06
CA GLY A 130 -0.63 -23.60 3.41
C GLY A 130 -0.04 -22.24 3.85
N TYR A 131 0.62 -21.53 2.93
CA TYR A 131 1.14 -20.19 3.16
C TYR A 131 0.00 -19.18 3.40
N ASP A 132 -1.06 -19.21 2.61
CA ASP A 132 -2.23 -18.34 2.78
C ASP A 132 -2.92 -18.54 4.14
N VAL A 133 -3.03 -19.78 4.60
CA VAL A 133 -3.55 -20.10 5.94
C VAL A 133 -2.62 -19.54 7.03
N TYR A 134 -1.30 -19.70 6.88
CA TYR A 134 -0.33 -19.16 7.83
C TYR A 134 -0.33 -17.62 7.88
N THR A 135 -0.34 -16.95 6.73
CA THR A 135 -0.38 -15.48 6.66
C THR A 135 -1.67 -14.92 7.25
N SER A 136 -2.80 -15.61 7.05
CA SER A 136 -4.08 -15.28 7.69
C SER A 136 -4.00 -15.37 9.22
N HIS A 137 -3.39 -16.42 9.76
CA HIS A 137 -3.22 -16.59 11.20
C HIS A 137 -2.31 -15.52 11.82
N VAL A 138 -1.15 -15.25 11.22
CA VAL A 138 -0.22 -14.17 11.65
C VAL A 138 -0.90 -12.79 11.64
N LYS A 139 -1.85 -12.59 10.73
CA LYS A 139 -2.63 -11.36 10.63
C LYS A 139 -3.69 -11.25 11.73
N HIS A 140 -4.26 -12.36 12.19
CA HIS A 140 -5.36 -12.39 13.17
C HIS A 140 -4.90 -12.45 14.63
N ASP A 141 -3.72 -13.01 14.93
CA ASP A 141 -3.20 -13.16 16.30
C ASP A 141 -2.95 -11.83 17.05
N ASN A 142 -2.80 -10.72 16.33
CA ASN A 142 -2.53 -9.42 16.95
C ASN A 142 -3.77 -8.57 17.26
N LEU A 143 -4.99 -9.03 16.92
CA LEU A 143 -6.22 -8.33 17.32
C LEU A 143 -6.60 -8.58 18.80
N ILE A 144 -6.00 -9.58 19.45
CA ILE A 144 -6.30 -9.96 20.84
C ILE A 144 -5.46 -9.16 21.86
N HIS A 145 -4.43 -8.42 21.42
CA HIS A 145 -3.51 -7.66 22.28
C HIS A 145 -3.63 -6.13 22.17
N SER A 146 -4.77 -5.59 21.75
CA SER A 146 -5.03 -4.16 22.00
C SER A 146 -5.45 -4.01 23.47
N PRO A 147 -4.60 -3.48 24.38
CA PRO A 147 -5.11 -3.07 25.69
C PRO A 147 -6.14 -1.98 25.42
N LYS A 148 -7.38 -2.24 25.87
CA LYS A 148 -8.43 -1.24 25.96
C LYS A 148 -7.83 0.06 26.51
N LYS A 149 -7.82 1.10 25.69
CA LYS A 149 -7.76 2.49 26.12
C LYS A 149 -8.96 3.22 25.55
#